data_AF-A0A0F8ZD26-F1
#
_entry.id   AF-A0A0F8ZD26-F1
#
_cell.length_a   1.000
_cell.length_b   1.000
_cell.length_c   1.000
_cell.angle_alpha   90.00
_cell.angle_beta   90.00
_cell.angle_gamma   90.00
#
_symmetry.space_group_name_H-M   'P 1'
#
loop_
_entity.id
_entity.type
_entity.pdbx_description
1 polymer ?
#
loop_
_entity_poly.entity_id
_entity_poly.type
_entity_poly.pdbx_seq_one_letter_code
_entity_poly.pdbx_strand_id
1 'polypeptide(L)'
;MIAPSEIPAGVDTPRVRELRRRVREAMEVPPEPWQCPGHIDQRHMSEPVAVRKAWAIALKLAAMPVDLWEGQLLAGSMTLESPRVHAEWGFPEYITAEEAQLAERRGLSTSCFGHIVPDYPALLTKGLAGIRAEALPPSDEESILIGRRHTIGKE
;
A
#
# COMPACT_ATOMS: atom_id res chain seq x y z
N MET A 1 26.85 18.09 -19.85
CA MET A 1 26.15 17.47 -18.70
C MET A 1 26.31 18.41 -17.54
N ILE A 2 25.21 18.93 -16.97
CA ILE A 2 25.23 19.87 -15.83
C ILE A 2 25.28 19.06 -14.55
N ALA A 3 26.16 19.43 -13.61
CA ALA A 3 26.29 18.75 -12.33
C ALA A 3 25.03 19.00 -11.46
N PRO A 4 24.57 18.02 -10.66
CA PRO A 4 23.36 18.16 -9.85
C PRO A 4 23.35 19.36 -8.87
N SER A 5 24.53 19.88 -8.52
CA SER A 5 24.72 20.98 -7.57
C SER A 5 24.49 22.37 -8.15
N GLU A 6 24.21 22.51 -9.45
CA GLU A 6 24.11 23.82 -10.12
C GLU A 6 22.68 24.27 -10.41
N ILE A 7 21.66 23.48 -10.06
CA ILE A 7 20.26 23.86 -10.26
C ILE A 7 19.78 24.67 -9.04
N PRO A 8 19.47 25.96 -9.19
CA PRO A 8 18.96 26.76 -8.08
C PRO A 8 17.67 26.14 -7.54
N ALA A 9 17.56 26.05 -6.23
CA ALA A 9 16.33 25.60 -5.58
C ALA A 9 15.13 26.39 -6.12
N GLY A 10 14.11 25.68 -6.62
CA GLY A 10 12.90 26.28 -7.19
C GLY A 10 12.86 26.41 -8.71
N VAL A 11 13.94 26.10 -9.45
CA VAL A 11 13.90 26.05 -10.92
C VAL A 11 13.62 24.63 -11.39
N ASP A 12 12.49 24.44 -12.07
CA ASP A 12 12.17 23.14 -12.66
C ASP A 12 13.13 22.80 -13.80
N THR A 13 13.67 21.59 -13.75
CA THR A 13 14.41 21.02 -14.88
C THR A 13 13.50 20.83 -16.10
N PRO A 14 14.05 20.76 -17.33
CA PRO A 14 13.26 20.47 -18.53
C PRO A 14 12.37 19.21 -18.38
N ARG A 15 12.91 18.14 -17.78
CA ARG A 15 12.19 16.89 -17.52
C ARG A 15 10.97 17.09 -16.61
N VAL A 16 11.12 17.84 -15.52
CA VAL A 16 10.03 18.10 -14.56
C VAL A 16 8.96 19.00 -15.16
N ARG A 17 9.35 20.04 -15.92
CA ARG A 17 8.39 20.90 -16.64
C ARG A 17 7.55 20.10 -17.61
N GLU A 18 8.19 19.23 -18.38
CA GLU A 18 7.51 18.41 -19.38
C GLU A 18 6.57 17.37 -18.75
N LEU A 19 7.02 16.68 -17.68
CA LEU A 19 6.16 15.77 -16.94
C LEU A 19 4.94 16.49 -16.35
N ARG A 20 5.12 17.67 -15.75
CA ARG A 20 4.02 18.45 -15.18
C ARG A 20 3.00 18.89 -16.24
N ARG A 21 3.47 19.29 -17.43
CA ARG A 21 2.62 19.66 -18.56
C ARG A 21 1.74 18.47 -18.96
N ARG A 22 2.34 17.32 -19.24
CA ARG A 22 1.61 16.09 -19.63
C ARG A 22 0.64 15.61 -18.56
N VAL A 23 1.01 15.64 -17.27
CA VAL A 23 0.09 15.28 -16.18
C VAL A 23 -1.15 16.18 -16.18
N ARG A 24 -0.98 17.50 -16.37
CA ARG A 24 -2.11 18.44 -16.41
C ARG A 24 -3.00 18.19 -17.62
N GLU A 25 -2.43 18.01 -18.80
CA GLU A 25 -3.19 17.69 -20.02
C GLU A 25 -3.96 16.38 -19.87
N ALA A 26 -3.34 15.35 -19.29
CA ALA A 26 -4.00 14.09 -19.04
C ALA A 26 -5.18 14.22 -18.06
N MET A 27 -5.14 15.16 -17.10
CA MET A 27 -6.26 15.39 -16.17
C MET A 27 -7.52 15.93 -16.87
N GLU A 28 -7.41 16.50 -18.07
CA GLU A 28 -8.57 16.94 -18.86
C GLU A 28 -9.28 15.78 -19.57
N VAL A 29 -8.64 14.61 -19.65
CA VAL A 29 -9.19 13.41 -20.27
C VAL A 29 -9.70 12.45 -19.19
N PRO A 30 -10.96 11.99 -19.23
CA PRO A 30 -11.46 11.01 -18.26
C PRO A 30 -10.62 9.72 -18.34
N PRO A 31 -10.35 9.07 -17.20
CA PRO A 31 -9.57 7.85 -17.22
C PRO A 31 -10.40 6.69 -17.76
N GLU A 32 -9.72 5.68 -18.29
CA GLU A 32 -10.32 4.39 -18.55
C GLU A 32 -10.57 3.65 -17.22
N PRO A 33 -11.73 2.98 -17.09
CA PRO A 33 -12.04 2.23 -15.89
C PRO A 33 -11.14 0.99 -15.80
N TRP A 34 -10.52 0.80 -14.64
CA TRP A 34 -9.91 -0.48 -14.29
C TRP A 34 -10.93 -1.38 -13.60
N GLN A 35 -11.00 -2.65 -14.04
CA GLN A 35 -11.83 -3.67 -13.39
C GLN A 35 -11.06 -4.28 -12.21
N CYS A 36 -11.18 -3.64 -11.05
CA CYS A 36 -10.66 -4.20 -9.79
C CYS A 36 -11.41 -5.52 -9.46
N PRO A 37 -10.72 -6.57 -8.96
CA PRO A 37 -11.38 -7.78 -8.47
C PRO A 37 -12.44 -7.49 -7.41
N GLY A 38 -13.59 -8.16 -7.50
CA GLY A 38 -14.75 -7.85 -6.67
C GLY A 38 -14.70 -8.38 -5.24
N HIS A 39 -14.11 -9.56 -5.00
CA HIS A 39 -14.11 -10.22 -3.69
C HIS A 39 -12.86 -11.06 -3.50
N ILE A 40 -12.48 -11.28 -2.23
CA ILE A 40 -11.46 -12.28 -1.87
C ILE A 40 -12.01 -13.71 -1.99
N ASP A 41 -11.12 -14.69 -2.13
CA ASP A 41 -11.50 -16.11 -2.18
C ASP A 41 -12.26 -16.54 -0.91
N GLN A 42 -13.35 -17.29 -1.09
CA GLN A 42 -14.21 -17.79 -0.01
C GLN A 42 -13.44 -18.56 1.08
N ARG A 43 -12.33 -19.21 0.74
CA ARG A 43 -11.48 -19.93 1.70
C ARG A 43 -10.91 -19.04 2.80
N HIS A 44 -10.81 -17.72 2.55
CA HIS A 44 -10.30 -16.75 3.51
C HIS A 44 -11.40 -16.15 4.40
N MET A 45 -12.69 -16.40 4.11
CA MET A 45 -13.79 -15.72 4.80
C MET A 45 -13.95 -16.10 6.28
N SER A 46 -13.37 -17.23 6.70
CA SER A 46 -13.30 -17.64 8.11
C SER A 46 -12.15 -17.00 8.91
N GLU A 47 -11.24 -16.29 8.23
CA GLU A 47 -10.10 -15.63 8.89
C GLU A 47 -10.53 -14.32 9.57
N PRO A 48 -9.75 -13.81 10.54
CA PRO A 48 -10.01 -12.49 11.14
C PRO A 48 -10.06 -11.38 10.08
N VAL A 49 -10.90 -10.35 10.30
CA VAL A 49 -11.08 -9.18 9.40
C VAL A 49 -9.74 -8.60 8.94
N ALA A 50 -8.76 -8.48 9.84
CA ALA A 50 -7.44 -7.94 9.51
C ALA A 50 -6.68 -8.79 8.47
N VAL A 51 -6.79 -10.11 8.54
CA VAL A 51 -6.16 -11.03 7.59
C VAL A 51 -6.92 -11.02 6.26
N ARG A 52 -8.26 -11.01 6.30
CA ARG A 52 -9.11 -10.86 5.10
C ARG A 52 -8.82 -9.55 4.35
N LYS A 53 -8.61 -8.46 5.07
CA LYS A 53 -8.17 -7.18 4.48
C LYS A 53 -6.80 -7.32 3.82
N ALA A 54 -5.84 -8.03 4.44
CA ALA A 54 -4.54 -8.28 3.83
C ALA A 54 -4.66 -9.08 2.53
N TRP A 55 -5.56 -10.07 2.46
CA TRP A 55 -5.89 -10.77 1.21
C TRP A 55 -6.49 -9.87 0.15
N ALA A 56 -7.39 -8.96 0.52
CA ALA A 56 -7.95 -7.98 -0.41
C ALA A 56 -6.89 -7.03 -0.96
N ILE A 57 -5.94 -6.57 -0.12
CA ILE A 57 -4.78 -5.79 -0.57
C ILE A 57 -3.94 -6.60 -1.56
N ALA A 58 -3.60 -7.85 -1.20
CA ALA A 58 -2.78 -8.72 -2.04
C ALA A 58 -3.45 -8.99 -3.40
N LEU A 59 -4.75 -9.27 -3.41
CA LEU A 59 -5.53 -9.49 -4.62
C LEU A 59 -5.57 -8.24 -5.51
N LYS A 60 -5.84 -7.06 -4.92
CA LYS A 60 -5.82 -5.79 -5.65
C LYS A 60 -4.46 -5.56 -6.29
N LEU A 61 -3.38 -5.65 -5.51
CA LEU A 61 -2.02 -5.39 -5.99
C LEU A 61 -1.56 -6.40 -7.05
N ALA A 62 -1.96 -7.67 -6.94
CA ALA A 62 -1.61 -8.69 -7.94
C ALA A 62 -2.29 -8.46 -9.30
N ALA A 63 -3.48 -7.86 -9.30
CA ALA A 63 -4.23 -7.55 -10.52
C ALA A 63 -4.02 -6.12 -11.04
N MET A 64 -3.43 -5.24 -10.23
CA MET A 64 -3.29 -3.83 -10.55
C MET A 64 -2.31 -3.63 -11.72
N PRO A 65 -2.71 -2.90 -12.77
CA PRO A 65 -1.81 -2.60 -13.87
C PRO A 65 -0.69 -1.68 -13.37
N VAL A 66 0.53 -1.94 -13.84
CA VAL A 66 1.72 -1.18 -13.48
C VAL A 66 2.36 -0.61 -14.74
N ASP A 67 2.72 0.66 -14.67
CA ASP A 67 3.52 1.32 -15.71
C ASP A 67 4.25 2.53 -15.12
N LEU A 68 5.14 3.13 -15.91
CA LEU A 68 5.83 4.37 -15.62
C LEU A 68 5.44 5.42 -16.65
N TRP A 69 5.21 6.65 -16.20
CA TRP A 69 5.14 7.74 -17.15
C TRP A 69 6.51 7.98 -17.75
N GLU A 70 6.55 8.35 -19.03
CA GLU A 70 7.82 8.61 -19.68
C GLU A 70 8.58 9.71 -18.93
N GLY A 71 9.88 9.51 -18.64
CA GLY A 71 10.69 10.49 -17.92
C GLY A 71 10.41 10.61 -16.41
N GLN A 72 9.54 9.78 -15.82
CA GLN A 72 9.51 9.62 -14.36
C GLN A 72 10.79 8.94 -13.85
N LEU A 73 11.25 9.37 -12.67
CA LEU A 73 12.34 8.70 -11.95
C LEU A 73 11.84 7.85 -10.79
N LEU A 74 10.64 8.12 -10.29
CA LEU A 74 10.02 7.36 -9.20
C LEU A 74 9.11 6.31 -9.82
N ALA A 75 9.30 5.06 -9.41
CA ALA A 75 8.50 3.96 -9.91
C ALA A 75 7.16 3.86 -9.16
N GLY A 76 6.09 3.62 -9.93
CA GLY A 76 4.73 3.43 -9.42
C GLY A 76 3.82 4.61 -9.70
N SER A 77 2.63 4.30 -10.23
CA SER A 77 1.54 5.25 -10.39
C SER A 77 0.20 4.53 -10.24
N MET A 78 -0.76 5.19 -9.60
CA MET A 78 -2.16 4.71 -9.54
C MET A 78 -2.97 5.14 -10.78
N THR A 79 -2.37 5.99 -11.65
CA THR A 79 -2.95 6.42 -12.93
C THR A 79 -1.92 6.28 -14.02
N LEU A 80 -2.15 5.40 -14.98
CA LEU A 80 -1.25 5.17 -16.09
C LEU A 80 -1.32 6.32 -17.10
N GLU A 81 -0.29 6.46 -17.92
CA GLU A 81 -0.21 7.51 -18.94
C GLU A 81 -0.96 7.13 -20.21
N SER A 82 -0.67 5.94 -20.78
CA SER A 82 -1.25 5.48 -22.03
C SER A 82 -1.37 3.95 -22.04
N PRO A 83 -2.59 3.38 -22.01
CA PRO A 83 -3.88 4.05 -21.82
C PRO A 83 -4.00 4.71 -20.43
N ARG A 84 -4.87 5.72 -20.29
CA ARG A 84 -5.06 6.46 -19.02
C ARG A 84 -5.91 5.67 -18.02
N VAL A 85 -5.41 4.52 -17.58
CA VAL A 85 -6.11 3.64 -16.64
C VAL A 85 -5.93 4.15 -15.21
N HIS A 86 -7.03 4.32 -14.48
CA HIS A 86 -7.01 4.81 -13.11
C HIS A 86 -7.40 3.70 -12.12
N ALA A 87 -6.41 3.17 -11.40
CA ALA A 87 -6.51 2.01 -10.53
C ALA A 87 -6.67 2.34 -9.03
N GLU A 88 -6.93 3.62 -8.71
CA GLU A 88 -7.17 4.06 -7.33
C GLU A 88 -8.48 3.51 -6.78
N TRP A 89 -9.53 3.47 -7.61
CA TRP A 89 -10.86 3.05 -7.22
C TRP A 89 -11.02 1.54 -7.10
N GLY A 90 -12.02 1.15 -6.32
CA GLY A 90 -12.35 -0.24 -6.07
C GLY A 90 -11.42 -0.89 -5.05
N PHE A 91 -11.99 -1.77 -4.24
CA PHE A 91 -11.27 -2.60 -3.30
C PHE A 91 -12.03 -3.91 -3.16
N PRO A 92 -11.37 -5.08 -3.23
CA PRO A 92 -12.09 -6.35 -3.12
C PRO A 92 -12.85 -6.43 -1.80
N GLU A 93 -14.10 -6.89 -1.85
CA GLU A 93 -14.92 -7.09 -0.66
C GLU A 93 -14.29 -8.15 0.25
N TYR A 94 -14.19 -7.82 1.53
CA TYR A 94 -13.58 -8.68 2.57
C TYR A 94 -14.37 -8.67 3.90
N ILE A 95 -15.48 -7.93 3.95
CA ILE A 95 -16.36 -7.83 5.12
C ILE A 95 -17.72 -8.43 4.74
N THR A 96 -18.30 -9.21 5.65
CA THR A 96 -19.63 -9.81 5.47
C THR A 96 -20.74 -8.80 5.68
N ALA A 97 -21.95 -9.11 5.20
CA ALA A 97 -23.13 -8.27 5.44
C ALA A 97 -23.43 -8.11 6.94
N GLU A 98 -23.26 -9.19 7.72
CA GLU A 98 -23.50 -9.20 9.16
C GLU A 98 -22.52 -8.29 9.91
N GLU A 99 -21.25 -8.31 9.51
CA GLU A 99 -20.20 -7.44 10.06
C GLU A 99 -20.44 -5.98 9.70
N ALA A 100 -20.87 -5.69 8.46
CA ALA A 100 -21.22 -4.34 8.04
C ALA A 100 -22.40 -3.78 8.86
N GLN A 101 -23.46 -4.57 9.04
CA GLN A 101 -24.60 -4.18 9.88
C GLN A 101 -24.19 -4.01 11.35
N LEU A 102 -23.28 -4.84 11.87
CA LEU A 102 -22.78 -4.69 13.24
C LEU A 102 -21.97 -3.41 13.42
N ALA A 103 -21.13 -3.05 12.46
CA ALA A 103 -20.38 -1.81 12.45
C ALA A 103 -21.34 -0.60 12.45
N GLU A 104 -22.35 -0.62 11.57
CA GLU A 104 -23.37 0.42 11.49
C GLU A 104 -24.13 0.61 12.82
N ARG A 105 -24.59 -0.48 13.45
CA ARG A 105 -25.23 -0.42 14.78
C ARG A 105 -24.35 0.18 15.86
N ARG A 106 -23.03 0.10 15.69
CA ARG A 106 -22.03 0.65 16.61
C ARG A 106 -21.55 2.05 16.22
N GLY A 107 -22.09 2.64 15.15
CA GLY A 107 -21.64 3.92 14.61
C GLY A 107 -20.21 3.88 14.05
N LEU A 108 -19.74 2.71 13.64
CA LEU A 108 -18.39 2.51 13.08
C LEU A 108 -18.45 2.48 11.55
N SER A 109 -17.47 3.12 10.93
CA SER A 109 -17.25 3.01 9.48
C SER A 109 -16.48 1.72 9.15
N THR A 110 -16.93 1.03 8.10
CA THR A 110 -16.20 -0.10 7.50
C THR A 110 -15.26 0.35 6.37
N SER A 111 -15.26 1.65 6.03
CA SER A 111 -14.38 2.22 5.01
C SER A 111 -12.92 2.03 5.40
N CYS A 112 -12.10 1.58 4.46
CA CYS A 112 -10.66 1.54 4.59
C CYS A 112 -9.98 2.86 4.17
N PHE A 113 -10.74 3.84 3.70
CA PHE A 113 -10.24 5.14 3.27
C PHE A 113 -10.28 6.13 4.43
N GLY A 114 -9.13 6.75 4.71
CA GLY A 114 -8.98 7.75 5.76
C GLY A 114 -7.58 8.35 5.75
N HIS A 115 -7.39 9.40 6.54
CA HIS A 115 -6.08 10.01 6.72
C HIS A 115 -5.21 9.10 7.59
N ILE A 116 -4.06 8.71 7.07
CA ILE A 116 -3.06 7.91 7.78
C ILE A 116 -1.71 8.59 7.69
N VAL A 117 -0.88 8.40 8.71
CA VAL A 117 0.54 8.78 8.71
C VAL A 117 1.35 7.49 8.79
N PRO A 118 1.75 6.90 7.64
CA PRO A 118 2.56 5.70 7.64
C PRO A 118 3.91 5.94 8.32
N ASP A 119 4.42 4.92 9.00
CA ASP A 119 5.77 4.93 9.57
C ASP A 119 6.82 4.71 8.47
N TYR A 120 7.01 5.74 7.64
CA TYR A 120 8.06 5.74 6.62
C TYR A 120 9.47 5.55 7.18
N PRO A 121 9.86 6.12 8.34
CA PRO A 121 11.15 5.84 8.95
C PRO A 121 11.39 4.34 9.20
N ALA A 122 10.42 3.61 9.76
CA ALA A 122 10.54 2.17 9.95
C ALA A 122 10.64 1.42 8.61
N LEU A 123 9.83 1.78 7.62
CA LEU A 123 9.88 1.16 6.29
C LEU A 123 11.24 1.37 5.61
N LEU A 124 11.78 2.58 5.64
CA LEU A 124 13.06 2.91 5.01
C LEU A 124 14.26 2.27 5.73
N THR A 125 14.16 2.10 7.06
CA THR A 125 15.24 1.52 7.88
C THR A 125 15.25 0.00 7.81
N LYS A 126 14.08 -0.63 7.92
CA LYS A 126 13.95 -2.10 8.05
C LYS A 126 13.66 -2.80 6.71
N GLY A 127 13.05 -2.08 5.77
CA GLY A 127 12.41 -2.69 4.60
C GLY A 127 11.22 -3.58 4.98
N LEU A 128 10.48 -4.04 3.96
CA LEU A 128 9.35 -4.97 4.18
C LEU A 128 9.81 -6.31 4.76
N ALA A 129 11.02 -6.77 4.42
CA ALA A 129 11.58 -8.00 4.95
C ALA A 129 11.83 -7.92 6.47
N GLY A 130 12.40 -6.82 6.96
CA GLY A 130 12.61 -6.61 8.39
C GLY A 130 11.30 -6.48 9.16
N ILE A 131 10.33 -5.74 8.63
CA ILE A 131 8.98 -5.65 9.22
C ILE A 131 8.32 -7.03 9.31
N ARG A 132 8.46 -7.85 8.26
CA ARG A 132 7.92 -9.22 8.27
C ARG A 132 8.59 -10.11 9.31
N ALA A 133 9.90 -9.98 9.49
CA ALA A 133 10.63 -10.76 10.49
C ALA A 133 10.16 -10.46 11.92
N GLU A 134 9.83 -9.20 12.23
CA GLU A 134 9.31 -8.80 13.55
C GLU A 134 7.87 -9.30 13.82
N ALA A 135 7.09 -9.49 12.76
CA ALA A 135 5.72 -9.99 12.86
C ALA A 135 5.66 -11.53 13.02
N LEU A 136 6.73 -12.23 12.67
CA LEU A 136 6.83 -13.67 12.85
C LEU A 136 7.16 -13.99 14.31
N PRO A 137 6.61 -15.09 14.86
CA PRO A 137 7.06 -15.55 16.17
C PRO A 137 8.56 -15.84 16.12
N PRO A 138 9.30 -15.60 17.23
CA PRO A 138 10.70 -15.96 17.32
C PRO A 138 10.87 -17.45 17.00
N SER A 139 11.99 -17.80 16.37
CA SER A 139 12.36 -19.19 16.14
C SER A 139 12.36 -19.98 17.47
N ASP A 140 12.23 -21.31 17.40
CA ASP A 140 12.27 -22.17 18.60
C ASP A 140 13.54 -21.93 19.43
N GLU A 141 14.68 -21.62 18.78
CA GLU A 141 15.95 -21.30 19.44
C GLU A 141 15.91 -19.95 20.21
N GLU A 142 15.28 -18.93 19.63
CA GLU A 142 15.09 -17.62 20.30
C GLU A 142 14.04 -17.69 21.42
N SER A 143 13.01 -18.51 21.25
CA SER A 143 12.01 -18.78 22.29
C SER A 143 12.63 -19.42 23.53
N ILE A 144 13.59 -20.33 23.35
CA ILE A 144 14.37 -20.93 24.46
C ILE A 144 15.23 -19.87 25.17
N LEU A 145 15.84 -18.93 24.43
CA LEU A 145 16.65 -17.85 25.00
C LEU A 145 15.82 -16.82 25.78
N ILE A 146 14.63 -16.47 25.29
CA ILE A 146 13.70 -15.55 25.98
C ILE A 146 13.12 -16.21 27.24
N GLY A 147 12.82 -17.52 27.19
CA GLY A 147 12.37 -18.30 28.33
C GLY A 147 13.41 -18.38 29.47
N ARG A 148 14.70 -18.50 29.13
CA ARG A 148 15.79 -18.54 30.13
C ARG A 148 16.05 -17.20 30.82
N ARG A 149 15.74 -16.07 30.18
CA ARG A 149 15.88 -14.74 30.82
C ARG A 149 14.86 -14.49 31.93
N HIS A 150 13.70 -15.15 31.90
CA HIS A 150 12.66 -14.99 32.91
C HIS A 150 12.87 -15.88 34.15
N THR A 151 13.79 -16.86 34.10
CA THR A 151 14.05 -17.78 35.22
C THR A 151 15.21 -17.37 36.13
N ILE A 152 16.01 -16.35 35.77
CA ILE A 152 17.24 -15.98 36.53
C ILE A 152 16.99 -14.80 37.51
N GLY A 153 15.73 -14.35 37.68
CA GLY A 153 15.39 -13.16 38.49
C GLY A 153 14.52 -13.43 39.73
N LYS A 154 14.52 -14.65 40.27
CA LYS A 154 13.81 -14.97 41.54
C LYS A 154 14.70 -15.82 42.45
N GLU A 155 15.66 -15.19 43.09
CA GLU A 155 16.20 -15.64 44.39
C GLU A 155 16.28 -14.42 45.32
#